data_AF-A0A351F726-F1
#
_entry.id   AF-A0A351F726-F1
#
_cell.length_a   1.000
_cell.length_b   1.000
_cell.length_c   1.000
_cell.angle_alpha   90.00
_cell.angle_beta   90.00
_cell.angle_gamma   90.00
#
_symmetry.space_group_name_H-M   'P 1'
#
loop_
_entity.id
_entity.type
_entity.pdbx_description
1 polymer ?
#
loop_
_entity_poly.entity_id
_entity_poly.type
_entity_poly.pdbx_seq_one_letter_code
_entity_poly.pdbx_strand_id
1 'polypeptide(L)' 'MDKDGYLTLTDAGLEVAHKIYERHTVLSNLLIRLGVSEEVAVEDACKLEHDISDETFAAIKEHVVKNIDSLK' A
#
# COMPACT_ATOMS: atom_id res chain seq x y z
N MET A 1 17.58 19.77 3.15
CA MET A 1 18.79 19.24 2.53
C MET A 1 19.95 19.54 3.45
N ASP A 2 20.64 18.51 3.91
CA ASP A 2 21.91 18.71 4.59
C ASP A 2 23.02 19.07 3.59
N LYS A 3 24.23 19.21 4.11
CA LYS A 3 25.42 19.67 3.38
C LYS A 3 25.88 18.66 2.32
N ASP A 4 25.40 17.43 2.42
CA ASP A 4 25.75 16.28 1.58
C ASP A 4 24.61 15.90 0.60
N GLY A 5 23.52 16.68 0.60
CA GLY A 5 22.39 16.51 -0.32
C GLY A 5 21.33 15.51 0.15
N TYR A 6 21.42 15.00 1.38
CA TYR A 6 20.41 14.10 1.91
C TYR A 6 19.14 14.85 2.32
N LEU A 7 18.01 14.22 2.01
CA LEU A 7 16.68 14.61 2.45
C LEU A 7 16.26 13.65 3.56
N THR A 8 16.24 14.15 4.78
CA THR A 8 15.68 13.42 5.93
C THR A 8 14.21 13.77 6.07
N LEU A 9 13.35 12.76 6.23
CA LEU A 9 11.96 12.99 6.57
C LEU A 9 11.85 13.49 8.02
N THR A 10 10.97 14.45 8.25
CA THR A 10 10.50 14.75 9.61
C THR A 10 9.63 13.61 10.12
N ASP A 11 9.34 13.55 11.41
CA ASP A 11 8.45 12.52 11.97
C ASP A 11 7.09 12.48 11.27
N ALA A 12 6.51 13.65 10.99
CA ALA A 12 5.28 13.76 10.21
C ALA A 12 5.44 13.28 8.76
N GLY A 13 6.59 13.55 8.13
CA GLY A 13 6.90 13.05 6.80
C GLY A 13 7.06 11.53 6.76
N LEU A 14 7.63 10.94 7.82
CA LEU A 14 7.80 9.51 7.98
C LEU A 14 6.45 8.79 8.16
N GLU A 15 5.54 9.38 8.95
CA GLU A 15 4.18 8.85 9.12
C GLU A 15 3.43 8.77 7.79
N VAL A 16 3.49 9.83 6.99
CA VAL A 16 2.88 9.84 5.65
C VAL A 16 3.52 8.80 4.73
N ALA A 17 4.85 8.69 4.75
CA ALA A 17 5.57 7.69 3.95
C ALA A 17 5.17 6.26 4.34
N HIS A 18 5.04 5.97 5.64
CA HIS A 18 4.57 4.67 6.13
C HIS A 18 3.15 4.36 5.69
N LYS A 19 2.24 5.34 5.74
CA LYS A 19 0.85 5.17 5.28
C LYS A 19 0.78 4.80 3.79
N ILE A 20 1.57 5.48 2.95
CA ILE A 20 1.63 5.19 1.51
C ILE A 20 2.21 3.80 1.27
N TYR A 21 3.33 3.47 1.91
CA TYR A 21 3.98 2.17 1.77
C TYR A 21 3.08 1.00 2.20
N GLU A 22 2.32 1.17 3.28
CA GLU A 22 1.33 0.20 3.73
C GLU A 22 0.26 -0.04 2.65
N ARG A 23 -0.27 1.03 2.06
CA ARG A 23 -1.29 0.95 1.02
C ARG A 23 -0.77 0.22 -0.20
N HIS A 24 0.43 0.58 -0.67
CA HIS A 24 1.11 -0.10 -1.77
C HIS A 24 1.19 -1.61 -1.54
N THR A 25 1.67 -2.00 -0.36
CA THR A 25 1.93 -3.39 -0.01
C THR A 25 0.65 -4.20 0.10
N VAL A 26 -0.39 -3.66 0.75
CA VAL A 26 -1.68 -4.36 0.91
C VAL A 26 -2.36 -4.54 -0.44
N LEU A 27 -2.39 -3.51 -1.29
CA LEU A 27 -3.03 -3.57 -2.60
C LEU A 27 -2.30 -4.51 -3.56
N SER A 28 -0.97 -4.45 -3.60
CA SER A 28 -0.15 -5.36 -4.42
C SER A 28 -0.42 -6.82 -4.05
N ASN A 29 -0.34 -7.15 -2.75
CA ASN A 29 -0.56 -8.52 -2.27
C ASN A 29 -1.99 -9.01 -2.53
N LEU A 30 -2.99 -8.12 -2.40
CA LEU A 30 -4.37 -8.43 -2.74
C LEU A 30 -4.50 -8.79 -4.22
N LEU A 31 -3.99 -7.95 -5.12
CA LEU A 31 -4.12 -8.16 -6.56
C LEU A 31 -3.41 -9.44 -7.01
N ILE A 32 -2.23 -9.72 -6.46
CA ILE A 32 -1.52 -10.99 -6.68
C ILE A 32 -2.39 -12.19 -6.24
N ARG A 33 -3.01 -12.10 -5.06
CA ARG A 33 -3.94 -13.14 -4.57
C ARG A 33 -5.19 -13.31 -5.43
N LEU A 34 -5.66 -12.24 -6.06
CA LEU A 34 -6.77 -12.29 -7.02
C LEU A 34 -6.34 -12.90 -8.37
N GLY A 35 -5.06 -13.21 -8.56
CA GLY A 35 -4.53 -13.87 -9.76
C GLY A 35 -3.88 -12.92 -10.76
N VAL A 36 -3.66 -11.66 -10.39
CA VAL A 36 -2.90 -10.69 -11.21
C VAL A 36 -1.41 -11.03 -11.14
N SER A 37 -0.67 -10.88 -12.24
CA SER A 37 0.79 -11.05 -12.21
C SER A 37 1.42 -10.00 -11.29
N GLU A 38 2.54 -10.34 -10.66
CA GLU A 38 3.24 -9.45 -9.73
C GLU A 38 3.55 -8.08 -10.35
N GLU A 39 4.05 -8.06 -11.59
CA GLU A 39 4.36 -6.82 -12.32
C GLU A 39 3.15 -5.89 -12.45
N VAL A 40 2.01 -6.43 -12.90
CA VAL A 40 0.78 -5.65 -13.07
C VAL A 40 0.19 -5.24 -11.72
N ALA A 41 0.24 -6.14 -10.72
CA ALA A 41 -0.27 -5.87 -9.39
C ALA A 41 0.47 -4.72 -8.70
N VAL A 42 1.79 -4.67 -8.83
CA VAL A 42 2.62 -3.58 -8.28
C VAL A 42 2.35 -2.27 -9.03
N GLU A 43 2.26 -2.31 -10.36
CA GLU A 43 1.97 -1.11 -11.16
C GLU A 43 0.59 -0.52 -10.84
N ASP A 44 -0.43 -1.37 -10.72
CA ASP A 44 -1.79 -0.94 -10.40
C ASP A 44 -1.90 -0.47 -8.95
N ALA A 45 -1.22 -1.13 -8.00
CA ALA A 45 -1.16 -0.69 -6.60
C ALA A 45 -0.55 0.71 -6.46
N CYS A 46 0.52 1.03 -7.21
CA CYS A 46 1.11 2.37 -7.26
C CYS A 46 0.11 3.45 -7.66
N LYS A 47 -0.88 3.13 -8.51
CA LYS A 47 -1.92 4.10 -8.91
C LYS A 47 -3.00 4.18 -7.83
N LEU A 48 -3.48 3.02 -7.39
CA LEU A 48 -4.56 2.91 -6.42
C LEU A 48 -4.22 3.51 -5.06
N GLU A 49 -2.97 3.38 -4.59
CA GLU A 49 -2.57 3.88 -3.27
C GLU A 49 -2.77 5.38 -3.12
N HIS A 50 -2.69 6.14 -4.22
CA HIS A 50 -2.87 7.59 -4.25
C HIS A 50 -4.30 8.02 -4.62
N ASP A 51 -5.04 7.20 -5.38
CA ASP A 51 -6.33 7.59 -5.95
C ASP A 51 -7.57 7.15 -5.14
N ILE A 52 -7.45 6.13 -4.27
CA ILE A 52 -8.60 5.65 -3.50
C ILE A 52 -8.72 6.35 -2.14
N SER A 53 -9.94 6.54 -1.66
CA SER A 53 -10.19 7.13 -0.34
C SER A 53 -9.66 6.25 0.80
N ASP A 54 -9.47 6.85 1.98
CA ASP A 54 -9.12 6.11 3.20
C ASP A 54 -10.21 5.09 3.57
N GLU A 55 -11.49 5.42 3.32
CA GLU A 55 -12.63 4.51 3.52
C GLU A 55 -12.52 3.26 2.65
N THR A 56 -12.28 3.43 1.35
CA THR A 56 -12.11 2.30 0.42
C THR A 56 -10.93 1.42 0.82
N PHE A 57 -9.80 2.02 1.18
CA PHE A 57 -8.64 1.26 1.62
C PHE A 57 -8.90 0.49 2.92
N ALA A 58 -9.55 1.11 3.90
CA ALA A 58 -9.89 0.44 5.16
C ALA A 58 -10.79 -0.79 4.91
N ALA A 59 -11.82 -0.64 4.07
CA ALA A 59 -12.72 -1.73 3.71
C ALA A 59 -11.98 -2.87 2.99
N ILE A 60 -11.08 -2.55 2.04
CA ILE A 60 -10.24 -3.53 1.36
C ILE A 60 -9.35 -4.28 2.36
N LYS A 61 -8.65 -3.55 3.22
CA LYS A 61 -7.74 -4.13 4.22
C LYS A 61 -8.50 -5.07 5.18
N GLU A 62 -9.67 -4.64 5.65
CA GLU A 62 -10.54 -5.48 6.48
C GLU A 62 -11.00 -6.73 5.75
N HIS A 63 -11.38 -6.62 4.47
CA HIS A 63 -11.77 -7.76 3.65
C HIS A 63 -10.61 -8.75 3.47
N VAL A 64 -9.40 -8.27 3.23
CA VAL A 64 -8.19 -9.11 3.12
C VAL A 64 -7.96 -9.86 4.43
N VAL A 65 -7.99 -9.19 5.57
CA VAL A 65 -7.76 -9.81 6.89
C VAL A 65 -8.83 -10.86 7.21
N LYS A 66 -10.10 -10.57 6.97
CA LYS A 66 -11.22 -11.48 7.27
C LYS A 66 -11.24 -12.73 6.39
N ASN A 67 -10.80 -12.62 5.13
CA ASN A 67 -10.87 -13.73 4.17
C ASN A 67 -9.54 -14.51 4.03
N ILE A 68 -8.49 -14.14 4.78
CA ILE A 68 -7.24 -14.91 4.84
C ILE A 68 -7.41 -16.22 5.62
N ASP A 69 -8.35 -16.32 6.55
CA ASP A 69 -8.59 -17.55 7.34
C ASP A 69 -9.47 -18.60 6.64
N SER A 70 -10.18 -18.25 5.57
CA SER A 70 -11.14 -19.12 4.89
C SER A 70 -10.60 -19.88 3.67
N LEU A 71 -9.30 -19.74 3.36
CA LEU A 71 -8.63 -20.39 2.22
C LEU A 71 -7.49 -21.35 2.64
N LYS A 72 -7.49 -21.81 3.90
CA LYS A 72 -6.62 -22.91 4.35
C LYS A 72 -7.24 -24.27 4.05
#